data_AF-A0A9D6F4A9-F1
#
_entry.id   AF-A0A9D6F4A9-F1
#
_cell.length_a   1.000
_cell.length_b   1.000
_cell.length_c   1.000
_cell.angle_alpha   90.00
_cell.angle_beta   90.00
_cell.angle_gamma   90.00
#
_symmetry.space_group_name_H-M   'P 1'
#
loop_
_entity.id
_entity.type
_entity.pdbx_description
1 polymer ?
#
loop_
_entity_poly.entity_id
_entity_poly.type
_entity_poly.pdbx_seq_one_letter_code
_entity_poly.pdbx_strand_id
1 'polypeptide(L)'
;MTQGIAAPDPAVVDSLMQDCAATLQKVEGYTLPAAMDRRLLWLSENKESLTQTEREELHALVDFAEDRTVEKLQARVLLQRLAAARTQLFGSTP
;
A
#
# COMPACT_ATOMS: atom_id res chain seq x y z
N MET A 1 29.22 -23.03 23.46
CA MET A 1 29.56 -21.66 23.01
C MET A 1 28.31 -21.07 22.37
N THR A 2 27.47 -20.43 23.16
CA THR A 2 26.28 -19.71 22.66
C THR A 2 26.77 -18.36 22.15
N GLN A 3 26.89 -18.21 20.82
CA GLN A 3 27.07 -16.89 20.23
C GLN A 3 25.87 -16.04 20.67
N GLY A 4 26.12 -15.08 21.55
CA GLY A 4 25.15 -14.05 21.88
C GLY A 4 24.86 -13.30 20.59
N ILE A 5 23.65 -13.47 20.05
CA ILE A 5 23.15 -12.59 19.00
C ILE A 5 23.13 -11.21 19.65
N ALA A 6 24.10 -10.37 19.30
CA ALA A 6 24.10 -8.98 19.72
C ALA A 6 22.78 -8.36 19.23
N ALA A 7 22.08 -7.66 20.12
CA ALA A 7 20.89 -6.92 19.72
C ALA A 7 21.26 -5.98 18.56
N PRO A 8 20.44 -5.92 17.49
CA PRO A 8 20.72 -5.05 16.37
C PRO A 8 20.83 -3.59 16.84
N ASP A 9 21.75 -2.84 16.25
CA ASP A 9 21.97 -1.44 16.57
C ASP A 9 20.63 -0.67 16.44
N PRO A 10 20.16 0.01 17.51
CA PRO A 10 18.95 0.83 17.48
C PRO A 10 18.88 1.79 16.29
N ALA A 11 20.01 2.37 15.87
CA ALA A 11 20.07 3.27 14.72
C ALA A 11 19.79 2.54 13.39
N VAL A 12 20.29 1.31 13.25
CA VAL A 12 20.03 0.46 12.08
C VAL A 12 18.57 0.06 12.03
N VAL A 13 17.98 -0.30 13.17
CA VAL A 13 16.55 -0.63 13.26
C VAL A 13 15.68 0.58 12.91
N ASP A 14 15.99 1.78 13.43
CA ASP A 14 15.23 2.99 13.12
C ASP A 14 15.31 3.35 11.63
N SER A 15 16.50 3.24 11.02
CA SER A 15 16.68 3.47 9.58
C SER A 15 15.84 2.51 8.73
N LEU A 16 15.85 1.21 9.05
CA LEU A 16 15.02 0.22 8.34
C LEU A 16 13.53 0.50 8.49
N MET A 17 13.09 0.93 9.68
CA MET A 17 11.68 1.31 9.90
C MET A 17 11.29 2.54 9.06
N GLN A 18 12.19 3.51 8.89
CA GLN A 18 11.97 4.66 8.02
C GLN A 18 11.86 4.26 6.55
N ASP A 19 12.74 3.39 6.06
CA ASP A 19 12.71 2.91 4.67
C ASP A 19 11.42 2.11 4.35
N CYS A 20 11.00 1.27 5.28
CA CYS A 20 9.72 0.56 5.22
C CYS A 20 8.55 1.54 5.18
N ALA A 21 8.55 2.57 6.04
CA ALA A 21 7.51 3.59 6.06
C ALA A 21 7.47 4.37 4.74
N ALA A 22 8.61 4.79 4.20
CA ALA A 22 8.68 5.49 2.91
C ALA A 22 8.14 4.65 1.75
N THR A 23 8.40 3.33 1.77
CA THR A 23 7.86 2.42 0.74
C THR A 23 6.36 2.25 0.87
N LEU A 24 5.84 2.05 2.09
CA LEU A 24 4.41 1.91 2.33
C LEU A 24 3.64 3.21 2.03
N GLN A 25 4.24 4.38 2.25
CA GLN A 25 3.65 5.66 1.86
C GLN A 25 3.42 5.78 0.35
N LYS A 26 4.29 5.19 -0.48
CA LYS A 26 4.07 5.15 -1.94
C LYS A 26 2.86 4.31 -2.31
N VAL A 27 2.68 3.17 -1.63
CA VAL A 27 1.51 2.29 -1.82
C VAL A 27 0.24 2.99 -1.32
N GLU A 28 0.28 3.59 -0.14
CA GLU A 28 -0.85 4.34 0.41
C GLU A 28 -1.23 5.53 -0.49
N GLY A 29 -0.22 6.21 -1.04
CA GLY A 29 -0.38 7.37 -1.92
C GLY A 29 -0.81 7.02 -3.34
N TYR A 30 -0.89 5.72 -3.69
CA TYR A 30 -1.26 5.32 -5.05
C TYR A 30 -2.64 5.85 -5.43
N THR A 31 -2.71 6.33 -6.66
CA THR A 31 -3.95 6.76 -7.34
C THR A 31 -3.95 6.14 -8.72
N LEU A 32 -5.15 5.77 -9.18
CA LEU A 32 -5.31 5.22 -10.52
C LEU A 32 -4.91 6.28 -11.55
N PRO A 33 -4.10 5.95 -12.58
CA PRO A 33 -3.75 6.91 -13.61
C PRO A 33 -5.00 7.49 -14.28
N ALA A 34 -5.02 8.79 -14.54
CA ALA A 34 -6.21 9.50 -15.04
C ALA A 34 -6.77 8.97 -16.37
N ALA A 35 -5.95 8.31 -17.19
CA ALA A 35 -6.43 7.63 -18.40
C ALA A 35 -7.23 6.36 -18.07
N MET A 36 -6.78 5.57 -17.10
CA MET A 36 -7.47 4.36 -16.65
C MET A 36 -8.75 4.70 -15.89
N ASP A 37 -8.72 5.73 -15.04
CA ASP A 37 -9.91 6.20 -14.31
C ASP A 37 -11.03 6.65 -15.26
N ARG A 38 -10.69 7.47 -16.27
CA ARG A 38 -11.64 7.86 -17.32
C ARG A 38 -12.17 6.67 -18.12
N ARG A 39 -11.31 5.69 -18.41
CA ARG A 39 -11.71 4.49 -19.16
C ARG A 39 -12.67 3.62 -18.34
N LEU A 40 -12.37 3.40 -17.06
CA LEU A 40 -13.22 2.68 -16.12
C LEU A 40 -14.59 3.36 -15.98
N LEU A 41 -14.61 4.69 -15.87
CA LEU A 41 -15.85 5.46 -15.82
C LEU A 41 -16.68 5.25 -17.09
N TRP A 42 -16.09 5.46 -18.27
CA TRP A 42 -16.81 5.32 -19.53
C TRP A 42 -17.36 3.89 -19.72
N LEU A 43 -16.55 2.87 -19.44
CA LEU A 43 -17.01 1.48 -19.50
C LEU A 43 -18.17 1.21 -18.54
N SER A 44 -18.10 1.80 -17.35
CA SER A 44 -19.14 1.65 -16.33
C SER A 44 -20.45 2.35 -16.70
N GLU A 45 -20.40 3.44 -17.45
CA GLU A 45 -21.57 4.20 -17.91
C GLU A 45 -22.22 3.59 -19.15
N ASN A 46 -21.45 2.87 -19.99
CA ASN A 46 -21.90 2.36 -21.29
C ASN A 46 -22.14 0.84 -21.31
N LYS A 47 -22.39 0.22 -20.14
CA LYS A 47 -22.45 -1.24 -19.93
C LYS A 47 -23.36 -2.00 -20.90
N GLU A 48 -24.48 -1.41 -21.29
CA GLU A 48 -25.49 -2.05 -22.16
C GLU A 48 -25.03 -2.18 -23.62
N SER A 49 -24.13 -1.30 -24.06
CA SER A 49 -23.61 -1.26 -25.43
C SER A 49 -22.22 -1.87 -25.59
N LEU A 50 -21.61 -2.34 -24.48
CA LEU A 50 -20.25 -2.88 -24.54
C LEU A 50 -20.18 -4.12 -25.42
N THR A 51 -19.10 -4.19 -26.20
CA THR A 51 -18.67 -5.46 -26.81
C THR A 51 -18.22 -6.45 -25.74
N GLN A 52 -18.03 -7.71 -26.11
CA GLN A 52 -17.55 -8.72 -25.17
C GLN A 52 -16.16 -8.37 -24.62
N THR A 53 -15.24 -7.90 -25.47
CA THR A 53 -13.90 -7.48 -25.08
C THR A 53 -13.92 -6.30 -24.11
N GLU A 54 -14.83 -5.34 -24.31
CA GLU A 54 -14.95 -4.19 -23.40
C GLU A 54 -15.56 -4.58 -22.05
N ARG A 55 -16.46 -5.58 -22.01
CA ARG A 55 -16.93 -6.15 -20.73
C ARG A 55 -15.79 -6.81 -19.97
N GLU A 56 -14.96 -7.59 -20.65
CA GLU A 56 -13.77 -8.22 -20.05
C GLU A 56 -12.78 -7.16 -19.55
N GLU A 57 -12.55 -6.09 -20.32
CA GLU A 57 -11.75 -4.94 -19.91
C GLU A 57 -12.33 -4.27 -18.64
N LEU A 58 -13.65 -4.05 -18.60
CA LEU A 58 -14.31 -3.47 -17.43
C LEU A 58 -14.10 -4.34 -16.19
N HIS A 59 -14.30 -5.64 -16.29
CA HIS A 59 -14.08 -6.56 -15.17
C HIS A 59 -12.62 -6.53 -14.70
N ALA A 60 -11.66 -6.61 -15.63
CA ALA A 60 -10.25 -6.55 -15.27
C ALA A 60 -9.84 -5.22 -14.61
N LEU A 61 -10.41 -4.09 -15.04
CA LEU A 61 -10.16 -2.79 -14.42
C LEU A 61 -10.78 -2.67 -13.03
N VAL A 62 -11.96 -3.26 -12.81
CA VAL A 62 -12.59 -3.33 -11.48
C VAL A 62 -11.75 -4.17 -10.54
N ASP A 63 -11.38 -5.39 -10.93
CA ASP A 63 -10.54 -6.28 -10.12
C ASP A 63 -9.22 -5.60 -9.74
N PHE A 64 -8.57 -4.95 -10.71
CA PHE A 64 -7.35 -4.18 -10.46
C PHE A 64 -7.57 -3.04 -9.46
N ALA A 65 -8.66 -2.28 -9.58
CA ALA A 65 -8.96 -1.17 -8.68
C ALA A 65 -9.26 -1.66 -7.25
N GLU A 66 -9.94 -2.79 -7.12
CA GLU A 66 -10.22 -3.44 -5.84
C GLU A 66 -8.93 -3.93 -5.17
N ASP A 67 -8.08 -4.65 -5.90
CA ASP A 67 -6.77 -5.12 -5.40
C ASP A 67 -5.91 -3.94 -4.92
N ARG A 68 -5.83 -2.87 -5.70
CA ARG A 68 -5.10 -1.65 -5.31
C ARG A 68 -5.68 -0.96 -4.09
N THR A 69 -7.00 -1.00 -3.93
CA THR A 69 -7.67 -0.47 -2.74
C THR A 69 -7.30 -1.28 -1.51
N VAL A 70 -7.30 -2.62 -1.61
CA VAL A 70 -6.88 -3.49 -0.51
C VAL A 70 -5.43 -3.23 -0.11
N GLU A 71 -4.51 -3.18 -1.07
CA GLU A 71 -3.09 -2.89 -0.81
C GLU A 71 -2.90 -1.52 -0.13
N LYS A 72 -3.62 -0.49 -0.60
CA LYS A 72 -3.59 0.86 -0.02
C LYS A 72 -4.06 0.88 1.43
N LEU A 73 -5.16 0.18 1.73
CA LEU A 73 -5.68 0.08 3.10
C LEU A 73 -4.73 -0.70 4.01
N GLN A 74 -4.13 -1.79 3.52
CA GLN A 74 -3.12 -2.54 4.26
C GLN A 74 -1.89 -1.68 4.55
N ALA A 75 -1.40 -0.91 3.57
CA ALA A 75 -0.28 0.00 3.74
C ALA A 75 -0.56 1.06 4.83
N ARG A 76 -1.77 1.63 4.84
CA ARG A 76 -2.21 2.58 5.88
C ARG A 76 -2.15 1.95 7.28
N VAL A 77 -2.69 0.75 7.46
CA VAL A 77 -2.67 0.06 8.75
C VAL A 77 -1.23 -0.23 9.18
N LEU A 78 -0.38 -0.68 8.26
CA LEU A 78 1.03 -0.95 8.57
C LEU A 78 1.80 0.32 8.95
N LEU A 79 1.55 1.46 8.28
CA LEU A 79 2.14 2.75 8.64
C LEU A 79 1.78 3.18 10.06
N GLN A 80 0.51 3.03 10.46
CA GLN A 80 0.07 3.32 11.83
C GLN A 80 0.79 2.41 12.85
N ARG A 81 0.91 1.12 12.54
CA ARG A 81 1.60 0.14 13.40
C ARG A 81 3.09 0.43 13.51
N LEU A 82 3.75 0.80 12.41
CA LEU A 82 5.16 1.18 12.39
C LEU A 82 5.41 2.43 13.22
N ALA A 83 4.56 3.46 13.11
CA ALA A 83 4.66 4.66 13.91
C ALA A 83 4.54 4.36 15.41
N ALA A 84 3.55 3.53 15.80
CA ALA A 84 3.38 3.11 17.19
C ALA A 84 4.57 2.31 17.71
N ALA A 85 5.09 1.36 16.92
CA ALA A 85 6.26 0.56 17.29
C ALA A 85 7.52 1.43 17.44
N ARG A 86 7.72 2.39 16.53
CA ARG A 86 8.86 3.32 16.59
C ARG A 86 8.84 4.13 17.89
N THR A 87 7.68 4.66 18.27
CA THR A 87 7.51 5.37 19.55
C THR A 87 7.79 4.47 20.75
N GLN A 88 7.38 3.21 20.72
CA GLN A 88 7.65 2.27 21.83
C GLN A 88 9.14 1.90 21.95
N LEU A 89 9.85 1.81 20.83
CA LEU A 89 11.25 1.38 20.80
C LEU A 89 12.24 2.54 21.04
N PHE A 90 11.91 3.75 20.60
CA PHE A 90 12.82 4.90 20.61
C PHE A 90 12.27 6.12 21.34
N GLY A 91 10.97 6.14 21.66
CA GLY A 91 10.37 7.19 22.47
C GLY A 91 10.75 7.00 23.93
N SER A 92 11.53 7.92 24.48
CA SER A 92 11.88 7.96 25.90
C SER A 92 10.61 7.98 26.76
N THR A 93 10.45 7.01 27.65
CA THR A 93 9.54 7.16 28.79
C THR A 93 10.10 8.27 29.67
N PRO A 94 9.30 9.26 30.12
CA PRO A 94 9.78 10.27 31.06
C PRO A 94 10.27 9.65 32.38
#